data_AF-A0A3B1J7J1-F1
#
_entry.id   AF-A0A3B1J7J1-F1
#
_cell.length_a   1.000
_cell.length_b   1.000
_cell.length_c   1.000
_cell.angle_alpha   90.00
_cell.angle_beta   90.00
_cell.angle_gamma   90.00
#
_symmetry.space_group_name_H-M   'P 1'
#
loop_
_entity.id
_entity.type
_entity.pdbx_description
1 polymer ?
#
loop_
_entity_poly.entity_id
_entity_poly.type
_entity_poly.pdbx_seq_one_letter_code
_entity_poly.pdbx_strand_id
1 'polypeptide(L)'
;MKLNPQQAPLYGECVLTVQLNDEECVEDEEVEFYLLFAGTTRRHLTTTLRVSHVTLQAVCPAHNRGETVQVTLCQARPGGLVDTVGEDRFQFVQDLALDMAQFLLSASGQRDGLEGALLLDECQIPLQECERLDETLALALRHIPLPPGWSVLGTDINTHSSTCSNTGTHTPTQMHTLQYIL
;
A
#
# COMPACT_ATOMS: atom_id res chain seq x y z
N MET A 1 -12.53 15.25 15.80
CA MET A 1 -12.35 14.74 14.43
C MET A 1 -12.62 13.26 14.41
N LYS A 2 -12.87 12.68 13.23
CA LYS A 2 -12.97 11.23 13.03
C LYS A 2 -12.22 10.81 11.78
N LEU A 3 -11.33 9.83 11.91
CA LEU A 3 -10.60 9.24 10.79
C LEU A 3 -11.38 8.07 10.18
N ASN A 4 -11.36 7.98 8.85
CA ASN A 4 -11.84 6.82 8.11
C ASN A 4 -10.97 6.54 6.88
N PRO A 5 -10.44 5.31 6.70
CA PRO A 5 -10.50 4.18 7.64
C PRO A 5 -9.77 4.46 8.97
N GLN A 6 -9.98 3.63 9.99
CA GLN A 6 -9.28 3.71 11.30
C GLN A 6 -8.01 2.85 11.37
N GLN A 7 -7.70 2.15 10.29
CA GLN A 7 -6.49 1.35 10.16
C GLN A 7 -5.94 1.40 8.74
N ALA A 8 -4.64 1.17 8.60
CA ALA A 8 -3.96 1.01 7.31
C ALA A 8 -2.87 -0.05 7.38
N PRO A 9 -2.55 -0.67 6.23
CA PRO A 9 -1.39 -1.53 6.14
C PRO A 9 -0.08 -0.76 6.40
N LEU A 10 0.98 -1.47 6.79
CA LEU A 10 2.29 -0.89 7.07
C LEU A 10 2.91 -0.14 5.88
N TYR A 11 2.58 -0.54 4.65
CA TYR A 11 3.07 0.14 3.46
C TYR A 11 2.36 1.48 3.18
N GLY A 12 1.30 1.84 3.92
CA GLY A 12 0.60 3.12 3.77
C GLY A 12 -0.21 3.21 2.47
N GLU A 13 -0.12 4.35 1.79
CA GLU A 13 -0.71 4.64 0.46
C GLU A 13 -2.25 4.67 0.38
N CYS A 14 -2.95 4.27 1.44
CA CYS A 14 -4.40 4.40 1.48
C CYS A 14 -4.84 5.85 1.69
N VAL A 15 -5.97 6.22 1.08
CA VAL A 15 -6.57 7.55 1.27
C VAL A 15 -7.37 7.56 2.56
N LEU A 16 -7.01 8.47 3.44
CA LEU A 16 -7.73 8.77 4.67
C LEU A 16 -8.68 9.93 4.44
N THR A 17 -9.87 9.81 5.03
CA THR A 17 -10.83 10.90 5.19
C THR A 17 -10.86 11.34 6.64
N VAL A 18 -10.79 12.64 6.86
CA VAL A 18 -10.93 13.26 8.18
C VAL A 18 -12.25 14.01 8.18
N GLN A 19 -13.15 13.62 9.07
CA GLN A 19 -14.37 14.38 9.33
C GLN A 19 -14.14 15.32 10.51
N LEU A 20 -14.31 16.61 10.27
CA LEU A 20 -14.22 17.67 11.26
C LEU A 20 -15.55 17.79 12.01
N ASN A 21 -15.48 18.00 13.31
CA ASN A 21 -16.66 18.38 14.10
C ASN A 21 -16.90 19.90 14.01
N ASP A 22 -18.06 20.37 14.46
CA ASP A 22 -18.42 21.81 14.40
C ASP A 22 -17.37 22.72 15.07
N GLU A 23 -16.76 22.26 16.17
CA GLU A 23 -15.72 22.97 16.92
C GLU A 23 -14.37 23.06 16.16
N GLU A 24 -14.18 22.19 15.17
CA GLU A 24 -12.93 22.04 14.42
C GLU A 24 -13.02 22.69 13.03
N CYS A 25 -14.22 23.12 12.64
CA CYS A 25 -14.47 23.78 11.36
C CYS A 25 -13.96 25.23 11.41
N VAL A 26 -13.17 25.60 10.40
CA VAL A 26 -12.67 26.97 10.23
C VAL A 26 -13.16 27.52 8.90
N GLU A 27 -13.76 28.70 8.90
CA GLU A 27 -14.25 29.36 7.66
C GLU A 27 -13.12 29.96 6.82
N ASP A 28 -11.97 30.25 7.43
CA ASP A 28 -10.80 30.79 6.75
C ASP A 28 -10.15 29.74 5.82
N GLU A 29 -10.03 30.10 4.54
CA GLU A 29 -9.46 29.26 3.49
C GLU A 29 -7.93 29.30 3.46
N GLU A 30 -7.29 30.26 4.13
CA GLU A 30 -5.81 30.36 4.20
C GLU A 30 -5.19 29.40 5.23
N VAL A 31 -6.01 28.65 5.97
CA VAL A 31 -5.56 27.69 6.97
C VAL A 31 -5.19 26.35 6.34
N GLU A 32 -3.96 25.90 6.60
CA GLU A 32 -3.50 24.57 6.18
C GLU A 32 -3.67 23.56 7.30
N PHE A 33 -4.11 22.36 6.96
CA PHE A 33 -4.29 21.27 7.92
C PHE A 33 -3.27 20.15 7.68
N TYR A 34 -2.77 19.60 8.79
CA TYR A 34 -1.77 18.53 8.80
C TYR A 34 -2.18 17.42 9.76
N LEU A 35 -1.86 16.17 9.42
CA LEU A 35 -1.99 15.03 10.32
C LEU A 35 -0.62 14.62 10.86
N LEU A 36 -0.48 14.60 12.18
CA LEU A 36 0.68 14.06 12.88
C LEU A 36 0.34 12.69 13.44
N PHE A 37 0.93 11.63 12.88
CA PHE A 37 0.87 10.28 13.41
C PHE A 37 2.04 10.07 14.37
N ALA A 38 1.76 9.81 15.65
CA ALA A 38 2.75 9.58 16.68
C ALA A 38 2.68 8.13 17.20
N GLY A 39 3.61 7.30 16.72
CA GLY A 39 3.82 5.94 17.20
C GLY A 39 4.95 5.85 18.23
N THR A 40 5.20 4.63 18.71
CA THR A 40 6.23 4.34 19.71
C THR A 40 7.65 4.54 19.18
N THR A 41 7.87 4.31 17.89
CA THR A 41 9.20 4.37 17.27
C THR A 41 9.37 5.46 16.22
N ARG A 42 8.27 5.95 15.62
CA ARG A 42 8.30 6.94 14.54
C ARG A 42 7.15 7.92 14.66
N ARG A 43 7.38 9.13 14.13
CA ARG A 43 6.36 10.14 13.92
C ARG A 43 6.31 10.52 12.44
N HIS A 44 5.12 10.70 11.91
CA HIS A 44 4.89 11.07 10.50
C HIS A 44 4.01 12.31 10.42
N LEU A 45 4.39 13.24 9.56
CA LEU A 45 3.59 14.43 9.27
C LEU A 45 3.12 14.36 7.83
N THR A 46 1.81 14.46 7.63
CA THR A 46 1.18 14.40 6.30
C THR A 46 0.34 15.64 6.07
N THR A 47 0.46 16.25 4.90
CA THR A 47 -0.42 17.32 4.43
C THR A 47 -1.83 16.80 4.17
N THR A 48 -2.83 17.65 4.32
CA THR A 48 -4.20 17.31 3.94
C THR A 48 -4.67 18.14 2.74
N LEU A 49 -5.63 17.61 2.01
CA LEU A 49 -6.41 18.32 1.00
C LEU A 49 -7.81 18.59 1.56
N ARG A 50 -8.22 19.85 1.62
CA ARG A 50 -9.59 20.21 1.98
C ARG A 50 -10.53 19.94 0.81
N VAL A 51 -11.44 18.99 0.96
CA VAL A 51 -12.43 18.65 -0.08
C VAL A 51 -13.81 19.26 0.18
N SER A 52 -14.08 19.66 1.42
CA SER A 52 -15.28 20.41 1.81
C SER A 52 -15.04 21.20 3.10
N HIS A 53 -16.06 21.92 3.58
CA HIS A 53 -15.97 22.62 4.87
C HIS A 53 -15.68 21.70 6.06
N VAL A 54 -16.15 20.44 6.00
CA VAL A 54 -16.11 19.46 7.10
C VAL A 54 -15.23 18.23 6.78
N THR A 55 -14.68 18.13 5.57
CA THR A 55 -13.95 16.94 5.14
C THR A 55 -12.57 17.30 4.59
N LEU A 56 -11.55 16.64 5.13
CA LEU A 56 -10.19 16.63 4.62
C LEU A 56 -9.83 15.24 4.09
N GLN A 57 -8.86 15.19 3.17
CA GLN A 57 -8.25 13.95 2.69
C GLN A 57 -6.74 13.97 2.89
N ALA A 58 -6.14 12.82 3.14
CA ALA A 58 -4.70 12.67 3.24
C ALA A 58 -4.26 11.28 2.77
N VAL A 59 -3.04 11.14 2.29
CA VAL A 59 -2.46 9.81 1.99
C VAL A 59 -1.77 9.29 3.24
N CYS A 60 -2.14 8.08 3.69
CA CYS A 60 -1.55 7.48 4.87
C CYS A 60 -0.05 7.21 4.66
N PRO A 61 0.83 7.65 5.59
CA PRO A 61 2.26 7.39 5.47
C PRO A 61 2.57 5.91 5.75
N ALA A 62 3.64 5.40 5.16
CA ALA A 62 4.16 4.09 5.51
C ALA A 62 4.73 4.06 6.94
N HIS A 63 4.54 2.94 7.64
CA HIS A 63 4.96 2.73 9.02
C HIS A 63 5.77 1.43 9.17
N ASN A 64 6.66 1.38 10.16
CA ASN A 64 7.64 0.29 10.28
C ASN A 64 7.16 -0.90 11.12
N ARG A 65 6.01 -0.80 11.80
CA ARG A 65 5.50 -1.86 12.67
C ARG A 65 4.00 -1.78 12.90
N GLY A 66 3.39 -2.92 13.21
CA GLY A 66 1.99 -2.93 13.63
C GLY A 66 1.86 -2.30 15.02
N GLU A 67 1.12 -1.20 15.13
CA GLU A 67 0.83 -0.54 16.40
C GLU A 67 -0.36 0.42 16.28
N THR A 68 -0.99 0.74 17.41
CA THR A 68 -1.93 1.87 17.49
C THR A 68 -1.17 3.15 17.79
N VAL A 69 -1.32 4.14 16.93
CA VAL A 69 -0.72 5.47 17.05
C VAL A 69 -1.76 6.51 17.46
N GLN A 70 -1.29 7.59 18.08
CA GLN A 70 -2.10 8.79 18.26
C GLN A 70 -1.99 9.65 17.00
N VAL A 71 -3.12 10.11 16.48
CA VAL A 71 -3.16 11.03 15.34
C VAL A 71 -3.68 12.37 15.82
N THR A 72 -2.90 13.42 15.61
CA THR A 72 -3.27 14.79 15.94
C THR A 72 -3.50 15.55 14.65
N LEU A 73 -4.67 16.20 14.54
CA LEU A 73 -4.93 17.18 13.50
C LEU A 73 -4.41 18.54 13.95
N CYS A 74 -3.50 19.10 13.17
CA CYS A 74 -2.92 20.42 13.40
C CYS A 74 -3.46 21.39 12.34
N GLN A 75 -3.73 22.62 12.75
CA GLN A 75 -3.97 23.74 11.84
C GLN A 75 -2.79 24.70 11.88
N ALA A 76 -2.30 25.12 10.72
CA ALA A 76 -1.26 26.13 10.58
C ALA A 76 -1.84 27.38 9.94
N ARG A 77 -1.61 28.54 10.54
CA ARG A 77 -2.06 29.84 10.02
C ARG A 77 -0.92 30.62 9.39
N PRO A 78 -1.22 31.55 8.46
CA PRO A 78 -0.27 32.55 8.02
C PRO A 78 0.35 33.27 9.24
N GLY A 79 1.69 33.24 9.34
CA GLY A 79 2.42 33.75 10.51
C GLY A 79 3.06 32.67 11.40
N GLY A 80 2.86 31.39 11.08
CA GLY A 80 3.65 30.28 11.65
C GLY A 80 3.13 29.73 12.99
N LEU A 81 1.95 30.17 13.44
CA LEU A 81 1.27 29.57 14.58
C LEU A 81 0.64 28.24 14.16
N VAL A 82 0.84 27.21 14.97
CA VAL A 82 0.28 25.87 14.78
C VAL A 82 -0.50 25.49 16.03
N ASP A 83 -1.79 25.22 15.85
CA ASP A 83 -2.69 24.80 16.93
C ASP A 83 -3.11 23.34 16.73
N THR A 84 -3.27 22.62 17.83
CA THR A 84 -3.95 21.31 17.82
C THR A 84 -5.45 21.52 17.73
N VAL A 85 -6.08 20.85 16.77
CA VAL A 85 -7.51 20.94 16.49
C VAL A 85 -8.27 19.78 17.13
N GLY A 86 -7.72 18.56 17.00
CA GLY A 86 -8.36 17.36 17.49
C GLY A 86 -7.44 16.15 17.43
N GLU A 87 -7.85 15.08 18.09
CA GLU A 87 -7.07 13.84 18.20
C GLU A 87 -7.96 12.62 17.95
N ASP A 88 -7.37 11.57 17.39
CA ASP A 88 -8.00 10.26 17.20
C ASP A 88 -6.94 9.15 17.30
N ARG A 89 -7.37 7.90 17.34
CA ARG A 89 -6.48 6.73 17.30
C ARG A 89 -6.51 6.08 15.93
N PHE A 90 -5.37 5.59 15.48
CA PHE A 90 -5.23 4.93 14.19
C PHE A 90 -4.34 3.71 14.31
N GLN A 91 -4.66 2.63 13.60
CA GLN A 91 -3.91 1.38 13.69
C GLN A 91 -3.14 1.07 12.41
N PHE A 92 -1.83 0.91 12.55
CA PHE A 92 -1.02 0.27 11.52
C PHE A 92 -1.06 -1.24 11.70
N VAL A 93 -1.33 -1.98 10.62
CA VAL A 93 -1.48 -3.45 10.65
C VAL A 93 -0.59 -4.10 9.61
N GLN A 94 -0.09 -5.29 9.94
CA GLN A 94 0.46 -6.21 8.96
C GLN A 94 -0.73 -6.97 8.35
N ASP A 95 -0.99 -6.71 7.08
CA ASP A 95 -2.09 -7.31 6.33
C ASP A 95 -1.60 -8.51 5.51
N LEU A 96 -2.56 -9.25 4.95
CA LEU A 96 -2.27 -10.43 4.15
C LEU A 96 -1.39 -10.12 2.93
N ALA A 97 -1.57 -8.96 2.30
CA ALA A 97 -0.75 -8.56 1.15
C ALA A 97 0.73 -8.43 1.54
N LEU A 98 1.03 -7.84 2.69
CA LEU A 98 2.40 -7.76 3.18
C LEU A 98 2.97 -9.12 3.60
N ASP A 99 2.17 -9.99 4.20
CA ASP A 99 2.57 -11.37 4.51
C ASP A 99 2.91 -12.15 3.22
N MET A 100 2.08 -12.02 2.19
CA MET A 100 2.33 -12.63 0.87
C MET A 100 3.57 -12.07 0.21
N ALA A 101 3.79 -10.75 0.26
CA ALA A 101 5.00 -10.12 -0.29
C ALA A 101 6.27 -10.64 0.40
N GLN A 102 6.25 -10.79 1.72
CA GLN A 102 7.36 -11.37 2.49
C GLN A 102 7.57 -12.85 2.15
N PHE A 103 6.48 -13.61 1.99
CA PHE A 103 6.56 -15.01 1.54
C PHE A 103 7.21 -15.12 0.17
N LEU A 104 6.74 -14.36 -0.82
CA LEU A 104 7.30 -14.36 -2.19
C LEU A 104 8.78 -14.00 -2.19
N LEU A 105 9.19 -13.00 -1.40
CA LEU A 105 10.59 -12.65 -1.24
C LEU A 105 11.42 -13.82 -0.68
N SER A 106 10.89 -14.56 0.28
CA SER A 106 11.58 -15.72 0.89
C SER A 106 11.61 -16.95 -0.02
N ALA A 107 10.59 -17.13 -0.85
CA ALA A 107 10.39 -18.29 -1.72
C ALA A 107 11.12 -18.17 -3.07
N SER A 108 11.32 -16.95 -3.57
CA SER A 108 11.97 -16.71 -4.86
C SER A 108 13.35 -17.36 -4.94
N GLY A 109 13.60 -18.11 -6.02
CA GLY A 109 14.88 -18.81 -6.23
C GLY A 109 15.04 -20.13 -5.47
N GLN A 110 14.06 -20.54 -4.64
CA GLN A 110 14.00 -21.90 -4.11
C GLN A 110 13.28 -22.81 -5.11
N ARG A 111 13.85 -23.99 -5.37
CA ARG A 111 13.36 -24.94 -6.40
C ARG A 111 11.88 -25.30 -6.22
N ASP A 112 11.41 -25.37 -4.98
CA ASP A 112 10.04 -25.76 -4.62
C ASP A 112 9.32 -24.66 -3.78
N GLY A 113 9.90 -23.47 -3.67
CA GLY A 113 9.43 -22.42 -2.74
C GLY A 113 8.02 -21.88 -3.04
N LEU A 114 7.56 -22.05 -4.29
CA LEU A 114 6.27 -21.58 -4.78
C LEU A 114 5.25 -22.72 -4.95
N GLU A 115 5.55 -23.96 -4.55
CA GLU A 115 4.59 -25.07 -4.67
C GLU A 115 3.25 -24.77 -3.97
N GLY A 116 3.28 -24.08 -2.82
CA GLY A 116 2.07 -23.66 -2.11
C GLY A 116 1.23 -22.61 -2.87
N ALA A 117 1.83 -21.84 -3.78
CA ALA A 117 1.12 -20.86 -4.60
C ALA A 117 0.36 -21.51 -5.77
N LEU A 118 0.75 -22.71 -6.20
CA LEU A 118 0.07 -23.46 -7.26
C LEU A 118 -1.34 -23.90 -6.85
N LEU A 119 -1.63 -23.97 -5.54
CA LEU A 119 -2.94 -24.30 -5.00
C LEU A 119 -3.97 -23.16 -5.16
N LEU A 120 -3.54 -21.94 -5.51
CA LEU A 120 -4.45 -20.81 -5.67
C LEU A 120 -5.34 -20.94 -6.92
N ASP A 121 -4.87 -21.64 -7.95
CA ASP A 121 -5.66 -21.93 -9.16
C ASP A 121 -6.89 -22.80 -8.85
N GLU A 122 -6.79 -23.65 -7.83
CA GLU A 122 -7.88 -24.55 -7.41
C GLU A 122 -9.00 -23.82 -6.65
N CYS A 123 -8.73 -22.60 -6.16
CA CYS A 123 -9.64 -21.85 -5.30
C CYS A 123 -10.72 -21.07 -6.07
N GLN A 124 -10.67 -21.01 -7.41
CA GLN A 124 -11.65 -20.30 -8.27
C GLN A 124 -11.93 -18.86 -7.79
N ILE A 125 -10.89 -18.14 -7.39
CA ILE A 125 -11.02 -16.78 -6.87
C ILE A 125 -11.57 -15.86 -7.98
N PRO A 126 -12.62 -15.07 -7.73
CA PRO A 126 -13.15 -14.11 -8.70
C PRO A 126 -12.06 -13.16 -9.21
N LEU A 127 -12.07 -12.85 -10.51
CA LEU A 127 -11.05 -11.99 -11.14
C LEU A 127 -10.87 -10.65 -10.40
N GLN A 128 -11.98 -10.01 -10.00
CA GLN A 128 -11.93 -8.73 -9.28
C GLN A 128 -11.20 -8.84 -7.92
N GLU A 129 -11.28 -10.00 -7.26
CA GLU A 129 -10.56 -10.25 -6.01
C GLU A 129 -9.07 -10.47 -6.28
N CYS A 130 -8.72 -11.12 -7.38
CA CYS A 130 -7.34 -11.23 -7.85
C CYS A 130 -6.76 -9.86 -8.20
N GLU A 131 -7.46 -9.03 -8.98
CA GLU A 131 -7.00 -7.69 -9.36
C GLU A 131 -6.76 -6.80 -8.13
N ARG A 132 -7.69 -6.81 -7.16
CA ARG A 132 -7.54 -6.08 -5.91
C ARG A 132 -6.36 -6.60 -5.09
N LEU A 133 -6.14 -7.91 -5.08
CA LEU A 133 -5.00 -8.51 -4.41
C LEU A 133 -3.69 -8.12 -5.10
N ASP A 134 -3.62 -8.14 -6.43
CA ASP A 134 -2.45 -7.77 -7.21
C ASP A 134 -2.05 -6.31 -6.95
N GLU A 135 -3.02 -5.39 -6.91
CA GLU A 135 -2.79 -3.98 -6.58
C GLU A 135 -2.18 -3.82 -5.18
N THR A 136 -2.78 -4.45 -4.17
CA THR A 136 -2.30 -4.34 -2.78
C THR A 136 -0.97 -5.06 -2.56
N LEU A 137 -0.75 -6.19 -3.23
CA LEU A 137 0.49 -6.94 -3.21
C LEU A 137 1.64 -6.17 -3.87
N ALA A 138 1.38 -5.49 -4.98
CA ALA A 138 2.36 -4.64 -5.65
C ALA A 138 2.82 -3.48 -4.73
N LEU A 139 1.88 -2.84 -4.01
CA LEU A 139 2.22 -1.82 -3.02
C LEU A 139 3.05 -2.40 -1.87
N ALA A 140 2.69 -3.58 -1.36
CA ALA A 140 3.44 -4.25 -0.32
C ALA A 140 4.87 -4.60 -0.74
N LEU A 141 5.05 -5.15 -1.96
CA LEU A 141 6.37 -5.48 -2.50
C LEU A 141 7.27 -4.23 -2.64
N ARG A 142 6.71 -3.10 -3.06
CA ARG A 142 7.44 -1.81 -3.14
C ARG A 142 7.92 -1.30 -1.77
N HIS A 143 7.25 -1.70 -0.69
CA HIS A 143 7.62 -1.33 0.67
C HIS A 143 8.75 -2.20 1.25
N ILE A 144 8.95 -3.39 0.69
CA ILE A 144 9.99 -4.31 1.15
C ILE A 144 11.31 -4.00 0.42
N PRO A 145 12.46 -4.01 1.12
CA PRO A 145 13.76 -3.91 0.45
C PRO A 145 14.06 -5.18 -0.36
N LEU A 146 13.81 -5.13 -1.66
CA LEU A 146 14.07 -6.25 -2.58
C LEU A 146 15.57 -6.35 -2.93
N PRO A 147 16.14 -7.56 -3.02
CA PRO A 147 17.50 -7.77 -3.55
C PRO A 147 17.65 -7.25 -4.99
N PRO A 148 18.85 -6.80 -5.40
CA PRO A 148 19.08 -6.41 -6.79
C PRO A 148 18.77 -7.55 -7.77
N GLY A 149 18.00 -7.25 -8.81
CA GLY A 149 17.60 -8.23 -9.82
C GLY A 149 16.58 -9.26 -9.33
N TRP A 150 15.96 -9.05 -8.17
CA TRP A 150 14.89 -9.91 -7.67
C TRP A 150 13.71 -9.95 -8.66
N SER A 151 13.19 -11.14 -8.86
CA SER A 151 11.99 -11.42 -9.65
C SER A 151 11.24 -12.56 -9.00
N VAL A 152 9.91 -12.49 -9.00
CA VAL A 152 9.04 -13.61 -8.58
C VAL A 152 9.35 -14.86 -9.41
N LEU A 153 9.71 -14.69 -10.69
CA LEU A 153 10.03 -15.79 -11.61
C LEU A 153 11.45 -16.35 -11.42
N GLY A 154 12.25 -15.79 -10.50
CA GLY A 154 13.66 -16.14 -10.31
C GLY A 154 14.60 -15.48 -11.32
N THR A 155 15.91 -15.66 -11.11
CA THR A 155 16.99 -15.04 -11.91
C THR A 155 17.32 -15.81 -13.20
N ASP A 156 16.72 -16.97 -13.45
CA ASP A 156 17.07 -17.86 -14.55
C ASP A 156 16.24 -17.62 -15.82
N ILE A 157 16.27 -16.38 -16.33
CA ILE A 157 15.71 -16.07 -17.67
C ILE A 157 16.79 -16.19 -18.77
N ASN A 158 17.97 -16.77 -18.48
CA ASN A 158 19.05 -16.80 -19.45
C ASN A 158 19.92 -18.07 -19.41
N THR A 159 19.34 -19.23 -19.76
CA THR A 159 20.07 -20.29 -20.50
C THR A 159 19.10 -21.34 -21.03
N HIS A 160 18.54 -21.12 -22.22
CA HIS A 160 18.33 -22.19 -23.21
C HIS A 160 18.10 -21.56 -24.60
N SER A 161 19.12 -20.87 -25.12
CA SER A 161 19.29 -20.78 -26.57
C SER A 161 19.86 -22.12 -27.05
N SER A 162 19.01 -23.13 -27.19
CA SER A 162 19.36 -24.37 -27.87
C SER A 162 18.29 -24.66 -28.93
N THR A 163 18.65 -24.33 -30.17
CA THR A 163 18.10 -24.79 -31.45
C THR A 163 17.34 -26.12 -31.40
N CYS A 164 16.08 -26.12 -31.84
CA CYS A 164 15.53 -27.19 -32.65
C CYS A 164 14.31 -26.72 -33.47
N SER A 165 14.33 -27.09 -34.74
CA SER A 165 13.41 -26.69 -35.79
C SER A 165 12.07 -27.44 -35.74
N ASN A 166 11.08 -26.80 -36.38
CA ASN A 166 9.89 -27.35 -37.06
C ASN A 166 8.52 -27.36 -36.36
N THR A 167 7.68 -26.46 -36.89
CA THR A 167 6.30 -26.64 -37.40
C THR A 167 5.23 -27.22 -36.48
N GLY A 168 4.35 -26.34 -36.01
CA GLY A 168 3.02 -26.68 -35.52
C GLY A 168 2.20 -25.41 -35.29
N THR A 169 1.21 -25.17 -36.14
CA THR A 169 0.28 -24.04 -36.06
C THR A 169 -0.57 -24.13 -34.79
N HIS A 170 -0.41 -23.19 -33.85
CA HIS A 170 -1.45 -22.84 -32.89
C HIS A 170 -1.37 -21.35 -32.53
N THR A 171 -2.52 -20.69 -32.58
CA THR A 171 -2.73 -19.24 -32.44
C THR A 171 -2.39 -18.73 -31.03
N PRO A 172 -1.76 -17.55 -30.84
CA PRO A 172 -1.53 -16.98 -29.53
C PRO A 172 -2.68 -16.03 -29.16
N THR A 173 -3.57 -16.49 -28.29
CA THR A 173 -4.48 -15.59 -27.56
C THR A 173 -4.24 -15.86 -26.08
N GLN A 174 -3.96 -14.81 -25.30
CA GLN A 174 -3.62 -14.80 -23.86
C GLN A 174 -2.13 -14.95 -23.51
N MET A 175 -1.32 -14.02 -24.00
CA MET A 175 -0.04 -13.65 -23.38
C MET A 175 0.05 -12.12 -23.39
N HIS A 176 -0.91 -11.44 -22.77
CA HIS A 176 -0.94 -9.96 -22.77
C HIS A 176 -1.22 -9.32 -21.41
N THR A 177 -1.28 -10.08 -20.31
CA THR A 177 -1.65 -9.51 -19.00
C THR A 177 -0.49 -9.41 -18.01
N LEU A 178 0.68 -10.01 -18.26
CA LEU A 178 1.80 -9.99 -17.29
C LEU A 178 2.95 -9.05 -17.67
N GLN A 179 2.75 -8.12 -18.60
CA GLN A 179 3.81 -7.19 -19.02
C GLN A 179 3.76 -5.81 -18.34
N TYR A 180 2.85 -5.59 -17.39
CA TYR A 180 2.69 -4.29 -16.72
C TYR A 180 3.02 -4.28 -15.22
N ILE A 181 3.58 -5.36 -14.67
CA ILE A 181 3.99 -5.40 -13.26
C ILE A 181 5.40 -5.97 -13.12
N LEU A 182 6.38 -5.33 -13.77
CA LEU A 182 7.79 -5.26 -13.36
C LEU A 182 8.41 -3.97 -13.92
#